data_AF-A0AAD6YL67-F1
#
_entry.id   AF-A0AAD6YL67-F1
#
_cell.length_a   1.000
_cell.length_b   1.000
_cell.length_c   1.000
_cell.angle_alpha   90.00
_cell.angle_beta   90.00
_cell.angle_gamma   90.00
#
_symmetry.space_group_name_H-M   'P 1'
#
loop_
_entity.id
_entity.type
_entity.pdbx_description
1 polymer ?
#
loop_
_entity_poly.entity_id
_entity_poly.type
_entity_poly.pdbx_seq_one_letter_code
_entity_poly.pdbx_strand_id
1 'polypeptide(L)'
;MEYPGDITPEQLLDVTAESLVTWVGVLDDGKGDRPESARIRPLSTQLALVQQRPLPRQMKIYSEVAAKYLPAVADVWRQRSEALGSVTILANALTTTGYFVRFLRSPAGDGLAALQAKRVANSVDEIGTMSVDDVAEVTQFLSTLFVLQGVRGVASEDRAVLLRHLAIWERRYQGRLAAETAGRCLGMLTDDPMMLMMTQGVKAMLESALDECGGPGCARRTQRDGSNLLQCARYCGVEHQKAAWPKHKPICFNATF
;
A
#
# COMPACT_ATOMS: atom_id res chain seq x y z
N MET A 1 2.04 25.48 -17.85
CA MET A 1 1.71 24.94 -16.52
C MET A 1 3.02 24.77 -15.79
N GLU A 2 3.38 25.72 -14.93
CA GLU A 2 4.71 25.77 -14.32
C GLU A 2 4.79 24.78 -13.15
N TYR A 3 5.90 24.05 -13.09
CA TYR A 3 6.31 23.36 -11.88
C TYR A 3 6.82 24.40 -10.87
N PRO A 4 6.77 24.13 -9.56
CA PRO A 4 7.59 24.88 -8.60
C PRO A 4 8.99 25.05 -9.19
N GLY A 5 9.51 26.28 -9.22
CA GLY A 5 10.69 26.68 -10.01
C GLY A 5 12.00 25.94 -9.68
N ASP A 6 11.95 25.01 -8.73
CA ASP A 6 13.04 24.20 -8.26
C ASP A 6 13.04 22.76 -8.81
N ILE A 7 11.97 22.26 -9.47
CA ILE A 7 11.90 20.88 -9.98
C ILE A 7 12.34 20.82 -11.44
N THR A 8 13.42 20.08 -11.72
CA THR A 8 13.88 19.88 -13.11
C THR A 8 13.09 18.77 -13.81
N PRO A 9 12.92 18.83 -15.16
CA PRO A 9 12.32 17.73 -15.91
C PRO A 9 13.01 16.38 -15.68
N GLU A 10 14.34 16.37 -15.55
CA GLU A 10 15.12 15.17 -15.29
C GLU A 10 14.74 14.52 -13.95
N GLN A 11 14.54 15.33 -12.90
CA GLN A 11 14.09 14.85 -11.59
C GLN A 11 12.70 14.19 -11.64
N LEU A 12 11.85 14.57 -12.59
CA LEU A 12 10.54 13.96 -12.78
C LEU A 12 10.59 12.69 -13.62
N LEU A 13 11.50 12.62 -14.60
CA LEU A 13 11.54 11.54 -15.59
C LEU A 13 12.38 10.34 -15.15
N ASP A 14 13.45 10.55 -14.37
CA ASP A 14 14.29 9.46 -13.87
C ASP A 14 13.73 8.83 -12.58
N VAL A 15 12.65 8.07 -12.74
CA VAL A 15 11.98 7.45 -11.60
C VAL A 15 12.76 6.25 -11.07
N THR A 16 13.23 6.38 -9.83
CA THR A 16 13.95 5.37 -9.04
C THR A 16 13.23 5.12 -7.70
N ALA A 17 13.69 4.12 -6.94
CA ALA A 17 13.17 3.90 -5.59
C ALA A 17 13.45 5.10 -4.68
N GLU A 18 14.66 5.66 -4.76
CA GLU A 18 15.09 6.83 -4.00
C GLU A 18 14.26 8.07 -4.34
N SER A 19 14.01 8.33 -5.64
CA SER A 19 13.23 9.49 -6.06
C SER A 19 11.81 9.47 -5.48
N LEU A 20 11.16 8.30 -5.43
CA LEU A 20 9.82 8.15 -4.85
C LEU A 20 9.82 8.44 -3.34
N VAL A 21 10.81 7.94 -2.60
CA VAL A 21 10.85 8.09 -1.15
C VAL A 21 11.30 9.49 -0.71
N THR A 22 12.04 10.21 -1.54
CA THR A 22 12.34 11.64 -1.36
C THR A 22 11.04 12.46 -1.30
N TRP A 23 10.10 12.23 -2.22
CA TRP A 23 8.84 12.99 -2.26
C TRP A 23 8.00 12.84 -1.00
N VAL A 24 8.05 11.67 -0.37
CA VAL A 24 7.35 11.43 0.90
C VAL A 24 8.17 11.85 2.12
N GLY A 25 9.40 12.36 1.95
CA GLY A 25 10.22 12.91 3.04
C GLY A 25 11.04 11.89 3.82
N VAL A 26 11.30 10.71 3.25
CA VAL A 26 12.21 9.72 3.85
C VAL A 26 13.67 10.07 3.58
N LEU A 27 13.97 10.59 2.38
CA LEU A 27 15.29 11.08 2.01
C LEU A 27 15.26 12.60 1.85
N ASP A 28 16.30 13.26 2.34
CA ASP A 28 16.50 14.70 2.16
C ASP A 28 17.06 14.97 0.76
N ASP A 29 16.48 15.93 0.06
CA ASP A 29 16.97 16.44 -1.23
C ASP A 29 17.63 17.81 -1.14
N GLY A 30 17.93 18.27 0.09
CA GLY A 30 18.60 19.52 0.38
C GLY A 30 17.73 20.75 0.18
N LYS A 31 16.42 20.59 -0.10
CA LYS A 31 15.49 21.72 -0.27
C LYS A 31 14.59 21.99 0.94
N GLY A 32 14.86 21.31 2.06
CA GLY A 32 14.10 21.45 3.29
C GLY A 32 12.69 20.84 3.23
N ASP A 33 11.91 21.09 4.29
CA ASP A 33 10.56 20.57 4.36
C ASP A 33 9.62 21.27 3.37
N ARG A 34 8.82 20.47 2.66
CA ARG A 34 7.87 20.94 1.65
C ARG A 34 6.44 20.72 2.13
N PRO A 35 5.52 21.65 1.86
CA PRO A 35 4.10 21.42 2.12
C PRO A 35 3.59 20.24 1.28
N GLU A 36 2.56 19.56 1.78
CA GLU A 36 2.09 18.31 1.18
C GLU A 36 1.62 18.47 -0.28
N SER A 37 0.99 19.61 -0.59
CA SER A 37 0.56 19.95 -1.96
C SER A 37 1.72 20.01 -2.96
N ALA A 38 2.93 20.39 -2.51
CA ALA A 38 4.14 20.41 -3.33
C ALA A 38 4.80 19.03 -3.49
N ARG A 39 4.43 18.05 -2.65
CA ARG A 39 4.94 16.67 -2.68
C ARG A 39 4.07 15.75 -3.53
N ILE A 40 2.75 15.91 -3.44
CA ILE A 40 1.77 15.02 -4.10
C ILE A 40 1.94 15.05 -5.62
N ARG A 41 1.94 16.24 -6.24
CA ARG A 41 1.92 16.34 -7.71
C ARG A 41 3.15 15.68 -8.38
N PRO A 42 4.40 15.94 -7.94
CA PRO A 42 5.57 15.25 -8.47
C PRO A 42 5.54 13.74 -8.21
N LEU A 43 5.14 13.31 -7.01
CA LEU A 43 5.01 11.88 -6.70
C LEU A 43 4.01 11.19 -7.61
N SER A 44 2.79 11.73 -7.76
CA SER A 44 1.75 11.16 -8.61
C SER A 44 2.21 11.10 -10.08
N THR A 45 2.99 12.09 -10.53
CA THR A 45 3.59 12.08 -11.87
C THR A 45 4.59 10.93 -12.02
N GLN A 46 5.49 10.75 -11.05
CA GLN A 46 6.46 9.64 -11.06
C GLN A 46 5.76 8.28 -10.98
N LEU A 47 4.74 8.13 -10.14
CA LEU A 47 3.96 6.89 -10.04
C LEU A 47 3.22 6.57 -11.35
N ALA A 48 2.63 7.57 -12.01
CA ALA A 48 2.02 7.40 -13.33
C ALA A 48 3.06 6.94 -14.37
N LEU A 49 4.26 7.50 -14.36
CA LEU A 49 5.36 7.05 -15.23
C LEU A 49 5.81 5.62 -14.93
N VAL A 50 5.81 5.21 -13.65
CA VAL A 50 6.10 3.81 -13.29
C VAL A 50 4.99 2.89 -13.82
N GLN A 51 3.72 3.23 -13.61
CA GLN A 51 2.57 2.42 -14.03
C GLN A 51 2.48 2.22 -15.55
N GLN A 52 3.06 3.13 -16.35
CA GLN A 52 3.16 2.98 -17.81
C GLN A 52 4.25 1.97 -18.25
N ARG A 53 5.16 1.55 -17.36
CA ARG A 53 6.23 0.59 -17.69
C ARG A 53 5.68 -0.85 -17.69
N PRO A 54 6.32 -1.82 -18.38
CA PRO A 54 5.96 -3.23 -18.26
C PRO A 54 5.99 -3.72 -16.81
N LEU A 55 5.06 -4.60 -16.42
CA LEU A 55 4.88 -5.07 -15.04
C LEU A 55 6.19 -5.50 -14.33
N PRO A 56 7.13 -6.23 -14.96
CA PRO A 56 8.40 -6.58 -14.31
C PRO A 56 9.25 -5.36 -13.90
N ARG A 57 9.18 -4.26 -14.66
CA ARG A 57 9.88 -3.01 -14.34
C ARG A 57 9.17 -2.24 -13.23
N GLN A 58 7.83 -2.26 -13.20
CA GLN A 58 7.04 -1.69 -12.10
C GLN A 58 7.40 -2.38 -10.79
N MET A 59 7.29 -3.71 -10.78
CA MET A 59 7.53 -4.53 -9.59
C MET A 59 8.95 -4.42 -9.07
N LYS A 60 9.95 -4.20 -9.94
CA LYS A 60 11.31 -3.92 -9.50
C LYS A 60 11.37 -2.68 -8.62
N ILE A 61 10.80 -1.56 -9.09
CA ILE A 61 10.82 -0.29 -8.34
C ILE A 61 10.02 -0.41 -7.05
N TYR A 62 8.78 -0.91 -7.13
CA TYR A 62 7.94 -1.06 -5.93
C TYR A 62 8.55 -2.02 -4.91
N SER A 63 9.12 -3.14 -5.35
CA SER A 63 9.79 -4.08 -4.43
C SER A 63 11.05 -3.48 -3.81
N GLU A 64 11.80 -2.66 -4.55
CA GLU A 64 12.97 -1.97 -4.02
C GLU A 64 12.59 -0.93 -2.97
N VAL A 65 11.57 -0.10 -3.27
CA VAL A 65 11.01 0.85 -2.31
C VAL A 65 10.55 0.11 -1.05
N ALA A 66 9.76 -0.94 -1.25
CA ALA A 66 9.14 -1.66 -0.16
C ALA A 66 10.18 -2.35 0.74
N ALA A 67 11.16 -3.04 0.15
CA ALA A 67 12.17 -3.75 0.91
C ALA A 67 13.09 -2.81 1.71
N LYS A 68 13.52 -1.70 1.10
CA LYS A 68 14.54 -0.82 1.69
C LYS A 68 13.96 0.22 2.64
N TYR A 69 12.78 0.77 2.34
CA TYR A 69 12.30 2.00 2.97
C TYR A 69 10.97 1.88 3.70
N LEU A 70 10.26 0.74 3.68
CA LEU A 70 8.96 0.63 4.37
C LEU A 70 8.96 1.06 5.84
N PRO A 71 9.97 0.69 6.66
CA PRO A 71 10.03 1.16 8.05
C PRO A 71 10.05 2.69 8.13
N ALA A 72 10.92 3.34 7.37
CA ALA A 72 11.03 4.80 7.36
C ALA A 72 9.77 5.46 6.77
N VAL A 73 9.18 4.89 5.71
CA VAL A 73 7.91 5.34 5.15
C VAL A 73 6.80 5.27 6.21
N ALA A 74 6.74 4.18 6.98
CA ALA A 74 5.76 4.02 8.07
C ALA A 74 6.00 5.00 9.22
N ASP A 75 7.25 5.31 9.55
CA ASP A 75 7.57 6.31 10.57
C ASP A 75 7.14 7.72 10.15
N VAL A 76 7.43 8.12 8.91
CA VAL A 76 6.90 9.38 8.36
C VAL A 76 5.37 9.33 8.31
N TRP A 77 4.80 8.18 7.93
CA TRP A 77 3.37 8.01 7.88
C TRP A 77 2.75 8.25 9.26
N ARG A 78 3.31 7.69 10.34
CA ARG A 78 2.85 7.88 11.73
C ARG A 78 2.89 9.34 12.20
N GLN A 79 3.82 10.13 11.70
CA GLN A 79 3.99 11.53 12.09
C GLN A 79 3.02 12.48 11.38
N ARG A 80 2.37 12.02 10.30
CA ARG A 80 1.43 12.81 9.50
C ARG A 80 -0.02 12.65 9.94
N SER A 81 -0.91 13.55 9.56
CA SER A 81 -2.33 13.52 9.97
C SER A 81 -3.30 13.33 8.81
N GLU A 82 -2.83 13.53 7.59
CA GLU A 82 -3.62 13.53 6.37
C GLU A 82 -4.14 12.12 6.05
N ALA A 83 -5.44 12.01 5.75
CA ALA A 83 -6.03 10.77 5.27
C ALA A 83 -5.52 10.43 3.86
N LEU A 84 -5.37 11.44 3.00
CA LEU A 84 -4.76 11.33 1.68
C LEU A 84 -3.58 12.30 1.58
N GLY A 85 -2.37 11.75 1.59
CA GLY A 85 -1.13 12.49 1.41
C GLY A 85 -0.16 11.67 0.55
N SER A 86 0.96 12.28 0.18
CA SER A 86 2.08 11.67 -0.54
C SER A 86 2.52 10.34 0.07
N VAL A 87 2.63 10.24 1.40
CA VAL A 87 2.99 8.99 2.08
C VAL A 87 1.92 7.91 1.88
N THR A 88 0.64 8.28 2.03
CA THR A 88 -0.50 7.37 1.81
C THR A 88 -0.54 6.88 0.35
N ILE A 89 -0.36 7.79 -0.62
CA ILE A 89 -0.32 7.49 -2.05
C ILE A 89 0.82 6.51 -2.36
N LEU A 90 2.03 6.77 -1.87
CA LEU A 90 3.14 5.86 -2.06
C LEU A 90 2.88 4.50 -1.40
N ALA A 91 2.44 4.48 -0.14
CA ALA A 91 2.15 3.24 0.57
C ALA A 91 1.08 2.40 -0.15
N ASN A 92 0.05 3.04 -0.70
CA ASN A 92 -0.98 2.38 -1.50
C ASN A 92 -0.38 1.71 -2.75
N ALA A 93 0.54 2.37 -3.45
CA ALA A 93 1.24 1.80 -4.60
C ALA A 93 2.09 0.55 -4.26
N LEU A 94 2.51 0.40 -2.99
CA LEU A 94 3.33 -0.72 -2.53
C LEU A 94 2.50 -1.95 -2.09
N THR A 95 1.18 -1.81 -1.95
CA THR A 95 0.28 -2.84 -1.38
C THR A 95 0.32 -4.18 -2.09
N THR A 96 0.68 -4.20 -3.37
CA THR A 96 0.78 -5.41 -4.20
C THR A 96 2.11 -6.15 -4.03
N THR A 97 3.06 -5.60 -3.28
CA THR A 97 4.36 -6.24 -3.05
C THR A 97 4.29 -7.23 -1.88
N GLY A 98 4.98 -8.37 -2.00
CA GLY A 98 5.12 -9.31 -0.88
C GLY A 98 5.80 -8.67 0.35
N TYR A 99 6.66 -7.67 0.13
CA TYR A 99 7.29 -6.90 1.21
C TYR A 99 6.28 -6.12 2.04
N PHE A 100 5.32 -5.45 1.41
CA PHE A 100 4.28 -4.71 2.13
C PHE A 100 3.40 -5.63 2.97
N VAL A 101 2.97 -6.75 2.39
CA VAL A 101 2.19 -7.78 3.10
C VAL A 101 2.99 -8.33 4.29
N ARG A 102 4.27 -8.64 4.10
CA ARG A 102 5.16 -9.11 5.18
C ARG A 102 5.36 -8.04 6.26
N PHE A 103 5.55 -6.78 5.86
CA PHE A 103 5.75 -5.65 6.76
C PHE A 103 4.53 -5.44 7.67
N LEU A 104 3.31 -5.51 7.14
CA LEU A 104 2.09 -5.38 7.94
C LEU A 104 1.86 -6.53 8.92
N ARG A 105 2.53 -7.68 8.75
CA ARG A 105 2.57 -8.81 9.70
C ARG A 105 3.66 -8.65 10.76
N SER A 106 4.56 -7.67 10.62
CA SER A 106 5.65 -7.40 11.56
C SER A 106 5.21 -6.41 12.65
N PRO A 107 5.89 -6.38 13.82
CA PRO A 107 5.64 -5.36 14.83
C PRO A 107 5.79 -3.92 14.32
N ALA A 108 6.70 -3.69 13.36
CA ALA A 108 6.95 -2.37 12.79
C ALA A 108 5.80 -1.87 11.89
N GLY A 109 4.98 -2.78 11.35
CA GLY A 109 3.80 -2.45 10.55
C GLY A 109 2.49 -2.47 11.34
N ASP A 110 2.50 -2.91 12.60
CA ASP A 110 1.28 -3.06 13.40
C ASP A 110 0.55 -1.72 13.62
N GLY A 111 -0.77 -1.79 13.70
CA GLY A 111 -1.66 -0.65 13.97
C GLY A 111 -1.86 0.35 12.81
N LEU A 112 -1.26 0.14 11.63
CA LEU A 112 -1.41 1.07 10.50
C LEU A 112 -2.85 1.14 9.96
N ALA A 113 -3.62 0.05 10.02
CA ALA A 113 -5.04 0.05 9.67
C ALA A 113 -5.87 0.94 10.61
N ALA A 114 -5.66 0.83 11.93
CA ALA A 114 -6.33 1.66 12.91
C ALA A 114 -5.93 3.13 12.80
N LEU A 115 -4.64 3.40 12.53
CA LEU A 115 -4.13 4.74 12.28
C LEU A 115 -4.79 5.39 11.07
N GLN A 116 -4.86 4.68 9.94
CA GLN A 116 -5.51 5.20 8.74
C GLN A 116 -7.02 5.38 8.96
N ALA A 117 -7.69 4.46 9.66
CA ALA A 117 -9.10 4.60 10.02
C ALA A 117 -9.37 5.88 10.81
N LYS A 118 -8.55 6.18 11.81
CA LYS A 118 -8.62 7.43 12.60
C LYS A 118 -8.46 8.67 11.72
N ARG A 119 -7.53 8.67 10.78
CA ARG A 119 -7.34 9.81 9.87
C ARG A 119 -8.53 10.02 8.96
N VAL A 120 -9.04 8.94 8.37
CA VAL A 120 -10.26 9.01 7.54
C VAL A 120 -11.44 9.53 8.36
N ALA A 121 -11.59 9.09 9.61
CA ALA A 121 -12.62 9.59 10.51
C ALA A 121 -12.47 11.10 10.82
N ASN A 122 -11.25 11.56 11.07
CA ASN A 122 -10.98 12.98 11.36
C ASN A 122 -11.07 13.89 10.12
N SER A 123 -10.92 13.35 8.92
CA SER A 123 -10.94 14.09 7.65
C SER A 123 -12.24 13.88 6.85
N VAL A 124 -13.33 13.36 7.44
CA VAL A 124 -14.55 13.05 6.67
C VAL A 124 -15.16 14.25 5.94
N ASP A 125 -15.09 15.44 6.54
CA ASP A 125 -15.62 16.67 5.93
C ASP A 125 -14.76 17.08 4.72
N GLU A 126 -13.44 17.04 4.87
CA GLU A 126 -12.49 17.29 3.79
C GLU A 126 -12.68 16.29 2.64
N ILE A 127 -12.71 14.98 2.96
CA ILE A 127 -12.93 13.90 1.98
C ILE A 127 -14.28 14.06 1.27
N GLY A 128 -15.32 14.54 1.97
CA GLY A 128 -16.63 14.80 1.38
C GLY A 128 -16.64 15.88 0.28
N THR A 129 -15.57 16.70 0.20
CA THR A 129 -15.35 17.73 -0.82
C THR A 129 -14.34 17.34 -1.90
N MET A 130 -13.64 16.20 -1.73
CA MET A 130 -12.67 15.70 -2.69
C MET A 130 -13.32 15.20 -3.99
N SER A 131 -12.50 14.94 -5.01
CA SER A 131 -12.97 14.29 -6.23
C SER A 131 -13.41 12.85 -5.95
N VAL A 132 -14.26 12.28 -6.80
CA VAL A 132 -14.71 10.89 -6.64
C VAL A 132 -13.54 9.89 -6.71
N ASP A 133 -12.49 10.22 -7.46
CA ASP A 133 -11.32 9.36 -7.62
C ASP A 133 -10.45 9.39 -6.35
N ASP A 134 -10.30 10.55 -5.70
CA ASP A 134 -9.60 10.67 -4.42
C ASP A 134 -10.34 9.94 -3.28
N VAL A 135 -11.68 10.04 -3.25
CA VAL A 135 -12.50 9.27 -2.28
C VAL A 135 -12.31 7.77 -2.50
N ALA A 136 -12.28 7.33 -3.77
CA ALA A 136 -12.00 5.94 -4.11
C ALA A 136 -10.60 5.52 -3.66
N GLU A 137 -9.58 6.35 -3.85
CA GLU A 137 -8.21 6.05 -3.44
C GLU A 137 -8.10 5.89 -1.91
N VAL A 138 -8.67 6.83 -1.14
CA VAL A 138 -8.68 6.78 0.33
C VAL A 138 -9.34 5.50 0.84
N THR A 139 -10.54 5.21 0.32
CA THR A 139 -11.34 4.06 0.78
C THR A 139 -10.79 2.73 0.27
N GLN A 140 -10.20 2.68 -0.92
CA GLN A 140 -9.51 1.50 -1.44
C GLN A 140 -8.30 1.16 -0.58
N PHE A 141 -7.51 2.16 -0.19
CA PHE A 141 -6.34 1.93 0.64
C PHE A 141 -6.73 1.50 2.06
N LEU A 142 -7.71 2.17 2.66
CA LEU A 142 -8.27 1.74 3.96
C LEU A 142 -8.80 0.30 3.90
N SER A 143 -9.55 -0.04 2.85
CA SER A 143 -10.05 -1.40 2.62
C SER A 143 -8.90 -2.41 2.55
N THR A 144 -7.80 -2.05 1.88
CA THR A 144 -6.62 -2.93 1.76
C THR A 144 -5.95 -3.17 3.11
N LEU A 145 -5.84 -2.14 3.95
CA LEU A 145 -5.31 -2.27 5.32
C LEU A 145 -6.23 -3.13 6.20
N PHE A 146 -7.55 -2.94 6.12
CA PHE A 146 -8.51 -3.79 6.84
C PHE A 146 -8.46 -5.25 6.38
N VAL A 147 -8.24 -5.52 5.09
CA VAL A 147 -8.04 -6.89 4.61
C VAL A 147 -6.82 -7.54 5.28
N LEU A 148 -5.71 -6.81 5.40
CA LEU A 148 -4.45 -7.37 5.89
C LEU A 148 -4.39 -7.44 7.42
N GLN A 149 -4.77 -6.38 8.13
CA GLN A 149 -4.67 -6.29 9.60
C GLN A 149 -5.99 -6.49 10.34
N GLY A 150 -7.13 -6.47 9.64
CA GLY A 150 -8.45 -6.44 10.24
C GLY A 150 -8.84 -5.03 10.74
N VAL A 151 -9.98 -4.98 11.42
CA VAL A 151 -10.54 -3.75 12.01
C VAL A 151 -10.24 -3.63 13.51
N ARG A 152 -9.43 -4.55 14.06
CA ARG A 152 -9.06 -4.54 15.48
C ARG A 152 -8.24 -3.30 15.79
N GLY A 153 -8.60 -2.58 16.86
CA GLY A 153 -7.90 -1.36 17.28
C GLY A 153 -8.47 -0.06 16.72
N VAL A 154 -9.45 -0.12 15.80
CA VAL A 154 -10.24 1.07 15.43
C VAL A 154 -11.06 1.52 16.64
N ALA A 155 -10.86 2.77 17.09
CA ALA A 155 -11.57 3.31 18.24
C ALA A 155 -13.08 3.38 17.97
N SER A 156 -13.90 3.23 19.02
CA SER A 156 -15.37 3.21 18.87
C SER A 156 -15.93 4.52 18.31
N GLU A 157 -15.31 5.66 18.67
CA GLU A 157 -15.64 6.98 18.14
C GLU A 157 -15.34 7.10 16.64
N ASP A 158 -14.13 6.73 16.22
CA ASP A 158 -13.72 6.70 14.81
C ASP A 158 -14.63 5.74 14.02
N ARG A 159 -14.93 4.56 14.57
CA ARG A 159 -15.84 3.58 13.94
C ARG A 159 -17.22 4.18 13.69
N ALA A 160 -17.80 4.89 14.67
CA ALA A 160 -19.12 5.49 14.52
C ALA A 160 -19.15 6.56 13.41
N VAL A 161 -18.10 7.37 13.30
CA VAL A 161 -17.94 8.36 12.23
C VAL A 161 -17.81 7.67 10.88
N LEU A 162 -16.91 6.68 10.76
CA LEU A 162 -16.68 5.93 9.54
C LEU A 162 -17.96 5.24 9.04
N LEU A 163 -18.70 4.54 9.90
CA LEU A 163 -19.94 3.85 9.51
C LEU A 163 -20.94 4.82 8.87
N ARG A 164 -21.10 6.02 9.43
CA ARG A 164 -22.00 7.04 8.88
C ARG A 164 -21.54 7.53 7.52
N HIS A 165 -20.27 7.92 7.40
CA HIS A 165 -19.77 8.56 6.19
C HIS A 165 -19.53 7.57 5.05
N LEU A 166 -19.07 6.34 5.34
CA LEU A 166 -18.95 5.28 4.35
C LEU A 166 -20.32 4.94 3.74
N ALA A 167 -21.38 4.86 4.54
CA ALA A 167 -22.74 4.65 4.04
C ALA A 167 -23.27 5.83 3.21
N ILE A 168 -22.81 7.06 3.47
CA ILE A 168 -23.13 8.24 2.63
C ILE A 168 -22.39 8.14 1.31
N TRP A 169 -21.09 7.86 1.32
CA TRP A 169 -20.26 7.77 0.12
C TRP A 169 -20.66 6.60 -0.78
N GLU A 170 -20.97 5.43 -0.21
CA GLU A 170 -21.50 4.28 -0.94
C GLU A 170 -22.77 4.62 -1.72
N ARG A 171 -23.71 5.34 -1.10
CA ARG A 171 -24.95 5.79 -1.75
C ARG A 171 -24.72 6.92 -2.75
N ARG A 172 -23.86 7.88 -2.41
CA ARG A 172 -23.59 9.06 -3.25
C ARG A 172 -22.88 8.71 -4.55
N TYR A 173 -21.96 7.74 -4.51
CA TYR A 173 -21.09 7.41 -5.63
C TYR A 173 -21.46 6.08 -6.30
N GLN A 174 -22.73 5.66 -6.23
CA GLN A 174 -23.21 4.41 -6.83
C GLN A 174 -22.74 4.23 -8.28
N GLY A 175 -22.30 3.01 -8.60
CA GLY A 175 -21.75 2.66 -9.92
C GLY A 175 -20.32 3.14 -10.16
N ARG A 176 -19.62 3.66 -9.13
CA ARG A 176 -18.22 4.08 -9.19
C ARG A 176 -17.39 3.31 -8.17
N LEU A 177 -16.07 3.26 -8.40
CA LEU A 177 -15.12 2.59 -7.51
C LEU A 177 -15.24 3.08 -6.06
N ALA A 178 -15.45 4.39 -5.85
CA ALA A 178 -15.64 4.99 -4.52
C ALA A 178 -16.77 4.34 -3.73
N ALA A 179 -17.88 3.96 -4.38
CA ALA A 179 -18.96 3.26 -3.68
C ALA A 179 -18.59 1.83 -3.35
N GLU A 180 -17.94 1.11 -4.27
CA GLU A 180 -17.49 -0.27 -4.02
C GLU A 180 -16.52 -0.34 -2.84
N THR A 181 -15.56 0.56 -2.79
CA THR A 181 -14.51 0.56 -1.77
C THR A 181 -15.01 1.09 -0.43
N ALA A 182 -15.94 2.05 -0.43
CA ALA A 182 -16.66 2.45 0.77
C ALA A 182 -17.51 1.30 1.32
N GLY A 183 -18.25 0.59 0.45
CA GLY A 183 -19.06 -0.58 0.83
C GLY A 183 -18.23 -1.72 1.41
N ARG A 184 -17.03 -1.99 0.87
CA ARG A 184 -16.09 -2.97 1.45
C ARG A 184 -15.67 -2.60 2.86
N CYS A 185 -15.30 -1.34 3.07
CA CYS A 185 -14.95 -0.84 4.41
C CYS A 185 -16.13 -0.94 5.37
N LEU A 186 -17.33 -0.55 4.92
CA LEU A 186 -18.55 -0.61 5.70
C LEU A 186 -18.84 -2.04 6.14
N GLY A 187 -18.85 -3.00 5.21
CA GLY A 187 -19.13 -4.40 5.52
C GLY A 187 -18.12 -5.04 6.48
N MET A 188 -16.83 -4.72 6.35
CA MET A 188 -15.81 -5.16 7.32
C MET A 188 -16.02 -4.51 8.69
N LEU A 189 -16.44 -3.25 8.75
CA LEU A 189 -16.75 -2.55 10.00
C LEU A 189 -18.09 -2.96 10.60
N THR A 190 -19.00 -3.63 9.90
CA THR A 190 -20.28 -4.13 10.43
C THR A 190 -20.29 -5.64 10.61
N ASP A 191 -19.15 -6.30 10.42
CA ASP A 191 -19.02 -7.76 10.49
C ASP A 191 -20.00 -8.48 9.54
N ASP A 192 -20.24 -7.90 8.36
CA ASP A 192 -21.11 -8.51 7.34
C ASP A 192 -20.53 -9.87 6.89
N PRO A 193 -21.29 -10.99 7.01
CA PRO A 193 -20.73 -12.32 6.78
C PRO A 193 -20.19 -12.53 5.36
N MET A 194 -20.86 -11.99 4.35
CA MET A 194 -20.43 -12.12 2.96
C MET A 194 -19.15 -11.34 2.70
N MET A 195 -19.07 -10.13 3.23
CA MET A 195 -17.87 -9.31 3.17
C MET A 195 -16.70 -9.92 3.91
N LEU A 196 -16.91 -10.50 5.09
CA LEU A 196 -15.86 -11.20 5.83
C LEU A 196 -15.32 -12.40 5.04
N MET A 197 -16.20 -13.19 4.39
CA MET A 197 -15.78 -14.31 3.54
C MET A 197 -14.95 -13.83 2.33
N MET A 198 -15.41 -12.77 1.64
CA MET A 198 -14.66 -12.19 0.52
C MET A 198 -13.30 -11.65 0.97
N THR A 199 -13.26 -10.90 2.07
CA THR A 199 -12.03 -10.36 2.64
C THR A 199 -11.04 -11.46 3.03
N GLN A 200 -11.51 -12.57 3.59
CA GLN A 200 -10.64 -13.73 3.87
C GLN A 200 -10.03 -14.32 2.59
N GLY A 201 -10.81 -14.41 1.52
CA GLY A 201 -10.31 -14.85 0.21
C GLY A 201 -9.24 -13.91 -0.36
N VAL A 202 -9.47 -12.60 -0.32
CA VAL A 202 -8.50 -11.60 -0.78
C VAL A 202 -7.25 -11.61 0.11
N LYS A 203 -7.40 -11.72 1.42
CA LYS A 203 -6.28 -11.85 2.36
C LYS A 203 -5.42 -13.07 2.00
N ALA A 204 -6.03 -14.24 1.82
CA ALA A 204 -5.33 -15.45 1.43
C ALA A 204 -4.61 -15.31 0.09
N MET A 205 -5.20 -14.60 -0.88
CA MET A 205 -4.55 -14.29 -2.16
C MET A 205 -3.30 -13.43 -1.95
N LEU A 206 -3.39 -12.35 -1.17
CA LEU A 206 -2.27 -11.44 -0.91
C LEU A 206 -1.15 -12.13 -0.12
N GLU A 207 -1.51 -12.98 0.84
CA GLU A 207 -0.55 -13.72 1.68
C GLU A 207 0.04 -14.96 0.98
N SER A 208 -0.60 -15.45 -0.09
CA SER A 208 -0.15 -16.66 -0.81
C SER A 208 1.30 -16.57 -1.29
N ALA A 209 1.75 -15.39 -1.72
CA ALA A 209 3.13 -15.17 -2.15
C ALA A 209 4.17 -15.41 -1.05
N LEU A 210 3.75 -15.28 0.22
CA LEU A 210 4.59 -15.51 1.40
C LEU A 210 4.46 -16.93 1.94
N ASP A 211 3.25 -17.47 1.91
CA ASP A 211 2.94 -18.75 2.56
C ASP A 211 3.13 -19.96 1.63
N GLU A 212 2.99 -19.77 0.31
CA GLU A 212 3.11 -20.82 -0.70
C GLU A 212 4.47 -20.79 -1.41
N CYS A 213 4.76 -21.87 -2.13
CA CYS A 213 6.00 -21.97 -2.88
C CYS A 213 5.92 -21.11 -4.14
N GLY A 214 6.85 -20.17 -4.35
CA GLY A 214 6.97 -19.38 -5.57
C GLY A 214 7.46 -20.16 -6.80
N GLY A 215 7.46 -21.49 -6.74
CA GLY A 215 7.83 -22.37 -7.85
C GLY A 215 6.65 -22.53 -8.81
N PRO A 216 6.87 -22.64 -10.13
CA PRO A 216 5.78 -22.74 -11.10
C PRO A 216 4.81 -23.89 -10.75
N GLY A 217 3.52 -23.55 -10.56
CA GLY A 217 2.45 -24.52 -10.27
C GLY A 217 2.52 -25.19 -8.89
N CYS A 218 3.32 -24.69 -7.95
CA CYS A 218 3.50 -25.32 -6.63
C CYS A 218 2.71 -24.60 -5.53
N ALA A 219 1.67 -25.22 -4.99
CA ALA A 219 0.90 -24.70 -3.85
C ALA A 219 1.40 -25.17 -2.47
N ARG A 220 2.64 -25.69 -2.38
CA ARG A 220 3.14 -26.28 -1.12
C ARG A 220 3.39 -25.22 -0.05
N ARG A 221 2.74 -25.41 1.11
CA ARG A 221 2.87 -24.59 2.32
C ARG A 221 3.83 -25.15 3.37
N THR A 222 4.56 -26.22 3.08
CA THR A 222 5.65 -26.74 3.92
C THR A 222 6.99 -26.78 3.17
N GLN A 223 8.08 -26.38 3.83
CA GLN A 223 9.44 -26.55 3.29
C GLN A 223 9.90 -28.01 3.47
N ARG A 224 10.60 -28.57 2.47
CA ARG A 224 11.22 -29.91 2.59
C ARG A 224 12.69 -29.84 3.02
N ASP A 225 13.39 -28.75 2.71
CA ASP A 225 14.86 -28.70 2.75
C ASP A 225 15.42 -27.38 3.33
N GLY A 226 14.59 -26.52 3.92
CA GLY A 226 15.04 -25.26 4.54
C GLY A 226 15.60 -24.22 3.55
N SER A 227 15.22 -24.29 2.26
CA SER A 227 15.61 -23.27 1.28
C SER A 227 14.98 -21.91 1.61
N ASN A 228 15.83 -20.96 2.03
CA ASN A 228 15.43 -19.68 2.62
C ASN A 228 15.67 -18.52 1.64
N LEU A 229 14.70 -18.29 0.76
CA LEU A 229 14.32 -16.91 0.52
C LEU A 229 13.09 -16.70 1.40
N LEU A 230 13.22 -15.86 2.42
CA LEU A 230 12.15 -15.53 3.37
C LEU A 230 11.75 -14.05 3.27
N GLN A 231 12.32 -13.35 2.29
CA GLN A 231 12.21 -11.89 2.19
C GLN A 231 10.91 -11.49 1.50
N CYS A 232 10.62 -12.07 0.33
CA CYS A 232 9.46 -11.72 -0.50
C CYS A 232 8.79 -12.88 -1.24
N ALA A 233 9.36 -14.09 -1.19
CA ALA A 233 8.74 -15.32 -1.68
C ALA A 233 9.37 -16.51 -0.98
N ARG A 234 8.62 -17.59 -0.78
CA ARG A 234 9.10 -18.83 -0.15
C ARG A 234 9.26 -19.94 -1.18
N TYR A 235 10.18 -20.88 -0.96
CA TYR A 235 10.34 -22.06 -1.81
C TYR A 235 10.32 -23.33 -0.98
N CYS A 236 9.68 -24.38 -1.49
CA CYS A 236 9.64 -25.67 -0.79
C CYS A 236 10.89 -26.54 -1.06
N GLY A 237 11.79 -26.07 -1.92
CA GLY A 237 12.92 -26.81 -2.44
C GLY A 237 13.91 -25.92 -3.19
N VAL A 238 15.21 -26.21 -3.12
CA VAL A 238 16.27 -25.52 -3.90
C VAL A 238 15.99 -25.57 -5.41
N GLU A 239 15.44 -26.67 -5.90
CA GLU A 239 15.10 -26.83 -7.33
C GLU A 239 14.01 -25.86 -7.80
N HIS A 240 12.97 -25.64 -6.98
CA HIS A 240 11.93 -24.65 -7.28
C HIS A 240 12.47 -23.22 -7.21
N GLN A 241 13.36 -22.95 -6.26
CA GLN A 241 14.05 -21.67 -6.17
C GLN A 241 14.88 -21.42 -7.44
N LYS A 242 15.74 -22.36 -7.85
CA LYS A 242 16.54 -22.25 -9.08
C LYS A 242 15.67 -22.01 -10.32
N ALA A 243 14.57 -22.74 -10.45
CA ALA A 243 13.64 -22.60 -11.59
C ALA A 243 12.96 -21.22 -11.64
N ALA A 244 12.58 -20.68 -10.47
CA ALA A 244 11.93 -19.37 -10.38
C ALA A 244 12.93 -18.19 -10.36
N TRP A 245 14.19 -18.44 -10.03
CA TRP A 245 15.21 -17.41 -9.78
C TRP A 245 15.39 -16.39 -10.90
N PRO A 246 15.40 -16.76 -12.20
CA PRO A 246 15.55 -15.77 -13.28
C PRO A 246 14.47 -14.69 -13.26
N LYS A 247 13.23 -15.05 -12.89
CA LYS A 247 12.11 -14.12 -12.78
C LYS A 247 12.07 -13.40 -11.44
N HIS A 248 12.52 -14.06 -10.36
CA HIS A 248 12.45 -13.54 -9.01
C HIS A 248 13.63 -12.63 -8.63
N LYS A 249 14.84 -12.95 -9.09
CA LYS A 249 16.08 -12.20 -8.77
C LYS A 249 15.94 -10.69 -8.95
N PRO A 250 15.33 -10.15 -10.03
CA PRO A 250 15.23 -8.71 -10.23
C PRO A 250 14.36 -7.96 -9.19
N ILE A 251 13.52 -8.69 -8.45
CA ILE A 251 12.59 -8.14 -7.44
C ILE A 251 12.94 -8.59 -6.02
N CYS A 252 14.01 -9.36 -5.85
CA CYS A 252 14.46 -9.88 -4.56
C CYS A 252 15.53 -8.96 -3.96
N PHE A 253 15.10 -8.04 -3.11
CA PHE A 253 15.92 -7.13 -2.34
C PHE A 253 16.05 -7.59 -0.88
N ASN A 254 17.12 -7.18 -0.20
CA ASN A 254 17.25 -7.39 1.24
C ASN A 254 16.29 -6.45 1.99
N ALA A 255 15.41 -7.00 2.82
CA ALA A 255 14.49 -6.17 3.62
C ALA A 255 15.19 -5.65 4.88
N THR A 256 14.81 -4.44 5.31
CA THR A 256 15.34 -3.79 6.52
C THR A 256 14.51 -4.06 7.79
N PHE A 257 13.58 -5.04 7.74
CA PHE A 257 12.63 -5.39 8.80
C PHE A 257 12.33 -6.90 8.84
#